data_AF-A0A7K2X0B7-F1
#
_entry.id   AF-A0A7K2X0B7-F1
#
_cell.length_a   1.000
_cell.length_b   1.000
_cell.length_c   1.000
_cell.angle_alpha   90.00
_cell.angle_beta   90.00
_cell.angle_gamma   90.00
#
_symmetry.space_group_name_H-M   'P 1'
#
loop_
_entity.id
_entity.type
_entity.pdbx_description
1 polymer ?
#
loop_
_entity_poly.entity_id
_entity_poly.type
_entity_poly.pdbx_seq_one_letter_code
_entity_poly.pdbx_strand_id
1 'polypeptide(L)'
;MLPSPAALVREFHRAFGLDARATPTEVPRRLAAHRQELLDEEVGEVAEASREGALDHLAHELADVVYVAYGTALVHGIDLFRLFRLMGGCSGPTEYSGVR
;
A
#
# COMPACT_ATOMS: atom_id res chain seq x y z
N MET A 1 -3.09 -4.39 21.18
CA MET A 1 -2.15 -4.25 20.04
C MET A 1 -2.86 -3.40 19.00
N LEU A 2 -2.25 -2.33 18.50
CA LEU A 2 -2.88 -1.51 17.45
C LEU A 2 -2.96 -2.31 16.15
N PRO A 3 -4.02 -2.13 15.33
CA PRO A 3 -4.11 -2.79 14.02
C PRO A 3 -2.96 -2.35 13.13
N SER A 4 -2.50 -3.26 12.25
CA SER A 4 -1.53 -2.90 11.22
C SER A 4 -2.18 -1.99 10.16
N PRO A 5 -1.41 -1.18 9.43
CA PRO A 5 -1.95 -0.39 8.31
C PRO A 5 -2.72 -1.25 7.29
N ALA A 6 -2.19 -2.43 6.96
CA ALA A 6 -2.88 -3.39 6.08
C ALA A 6 -4.23 -3.87 6.65
N ALA A 7 -4.36 -4.02 7.97
CA ALA A 7 -5.62 -4.39 8.61
C ALA A 7 -6.65 -3.26 8.54
N LEU A 8 -6.22 -2.02 8.80
CA LEU A 8 -7.07 -0.83 8.68
C LEU A 8 -7.59 -0.64 7.25
N VAL A 9 -6.72 -0.72 6.25
CA VAL A 9 -7.10 -0.54 4.84
C VAL A 9 -7.99 -1.71 4.37
N ARG A 10 -7.74 -2.95 4.85
CA ARG A 10 -8.61 -4.09 4.55
C ARG A 10 -10.02 -3.91 5.13
N GLU A 11 -10.14 -3.35 6.32
CA GLU A 11 -11.44 -3.02 6.91
C GLU A 11 -12.19 -1.98 6.08
N PHE A 12 -11.49 -0.96 5.59
CA PHE A 12 -12.04 0.01 4.64
C PHE A 12 -12.48 -0.66 3.33
N HIS A 13 -11.63 -1.47 2.68
CA HIS A 13 -12.01 -2.19 1.47
C HIS A 13 -13.27 -3.04 1.68
N ARG A 14 -13.38 -3.72 2.83
CA ARG A 14 -14.57 -4.47 3.21
C ARG A 14 -15.81 -3.58 3.35
N ALA A 15 -15.69 -2.43 4.00
CA ALA A 15 -16.80 -1.50 4.21
C ALA A 15 -17.32 -0.90 2.88
N PHE A 16 -16.43 -0.69 1.91
CA PHE A 16 -16.74 -0.09 0.60
C PHE A 16 -16.92 -1.12 -0.53
N GLY A 17 -16.83 -2.42 -0.24
CA GLY A 17 -16.98 -3.48 -1.24
C GLY A 17 -15.86 -3.54 -2.28
N LEU A 18 -14.65 -3.09 -1.92
CA LEU A 18 -13.46 -3.11 -2.76
C LEU A 18 -12.73 -4.46 -2.67
N ASP A 19 -12.02 -4.82 -3.74
CA ASP A 19 -11.19 -6.02 -3.79
C ASP A 19 -10.10 -6.01 -2.71
N ALA A 20 -9.98 -7.11 -1.95
CA ALA A 20 -8.88 -7.33 -1.02
C ALA A 20 -8.46 -8.81 -1.04
N ARG A 21 -7.53 -9.14 -1.94
CA ARG A 21 -7.09 -10.51 -2.19
C ARG A 21 -6.15 -11.00 -1.07
N ALA A 22 -6.07 -12.31 -0.88
CA ALA A 22 -5.22 -12.96 0.12
C ALA A 22 -3.95 -13.58 -0.48
N THR A 23 -3.95 -13.80 -1.80
CA THR A 23 -2.86 -14.42 -2.55
C THR A 23 -2.41 -13.46 -3.66
N PRO A 24 -1.10 -13.37 -3.96
CA PRO A 24 -0.59 -12.58 -5.08
C PRO A 24 -1.32 -12.94 -6.37
N THR A 25 -1.91 -11.94 -7.02
CA THR A 25 -2.82 -12.12 -8.15
C THR A 25 -2.63 -10.99 -9.17
N GLU A 26 -2.49 -11.36 -10.44
CA GLU A 26 -2.60 -10.39 -11.53
C GLU A 26 -4.04 -9.90 -11.66
N VAL A 27 -4.22 -8.59 -11.89
CA VAL A 27 -5.54 -7.98 -12.01
C VAL A 27 -5.76 -7.42 -13.41
N PRO A 28 -7.02 -7.21 -13.85
CA PRO A 28 -7.30 -6.60 -15.14
C PRO A 28 -6.57 -5.26 -15.30
N ARG A 29 -6.03 -4.99 -16.49
CA ARG A 29 -5.26 -3.76 -16.80
C ARG A 29 -5.96 -2.48 -16.37
N ARG A 30 -7.28 -2.39 -16.56
CA ARG A 30 -8.08 -1.23 -16.13
C ARG A 30 -8.01 -0.98 -14.62
N LEU A 31 -8.01 -2.04 -13.82
CA LEU A 31 -7.94 -1.94 -12.36
C LEU A 31 -6.53 -1.55 -11.94
N ALA A 32 -5.51 -2.14 -12.55
CA ALA A 32 -4.12 -1.75 -12.31
C ALA A 32 -3.87 -0.27 -12.68
N ALA A 33 -4.38 0.19 -13.82
CA ALA A 33 -4.29 1.59 -14.25
C ALA A 33 -4.99 2.54 -13.25
N HIS A 34 -6.20 2.19 -12.80
CA HIS A 34 -6.89 3.01 -11.81
C HIS A 34 -6.14 3.08 -10.47
N ARG A 35 -5.51 1.97 -10.02
CA ARG A 35 -4.65 2.00 -8.82
C ARG A 35 -3.40 2.86 -9.02
N GLN A 36 -2.87 2.93 -10.25
CA GLN A 36 -1.76 3.82 -10.60
C GLN A 36 -2.18 5.29 -10.56
N GLU A 37 -3.35 5.63 -11.11
CA GLU A 37 -3.90 7.00 -11.08
C GLU A 37 -3.99 7.53 -9.64
N LEU A 38 -4.55 6.73 -8.73
CA LEU A 38 -4.62 7.08 -7.31
C LEU A 38 -3.23 7.29 -6.71
N LEU A 39 -2.25 6.44 -7.02
CA LEU A 39 -0.88 6.61 -6.51
C LEU A 39 -0.22 7.89 -7.03
N ASP A 40 -0.44 8.24 -8.31
CA ASP A 40 0.10 9.45 -8.91
C ASP A 40 -0.54 10.71 -8.31
N GLU A 41 -1.84 10.66 -7.98
CA GLU A 41 -2.58 11.72 -7.29
C GLU A 41 -1.95 12.04 -5.92
N GLU A 42 -1.89 11.06 -5.01
CA GLU A 42 -1.36 11.27 -3.64
C GLU A 42 0.10 11.73 -3.64
N VAL A 43 0.92 11.22 -4.58
CA VAL A 43 2.32 11.65 -4.71
C VAL A 43 2.42 13.10 -5.21
N GLY A 44 1.49 13.52 -6.08
CA GLY A 44 1.35 14.90 -6.51
C GLY A 44 1.03 15.83 -5.34
N GLU A 45 0.11 15.44 -4.49
CA GLU A 45 -0.31 16.21 -3.30
C GLU A 45 0.82 16.33 -2.27
N VAL A 46 1.59 15.25 -2.02
CA VAL A 46 2.82 15.33 -1.21
C VAL A 46 3.81 16.37 -1.78
N ALA A 47 3.98 16.42 -3.11
CA ALA A 47 4.88 17.37 -3.74
C ALA A 47 4.37 18.82 -3.65
N GLU A 48 3.07 19.04 -3.62
CA GLU A 48 2.44 20.33 -3.34
C GLU A 48 2.64 20.74 -1.88
N ALA A 49 2.25 19.90 -0.93
CA ALA A 49 2.41 20.16 0.50
C ALA A 49 3.87 20.41 0.90
N SER A 50 4.81 19.70 0.27
CA SER A 50 6.26 19.90 0.47
C SER A 50 6.74 21.30 0.06
N ARG A 51 6.10 21.93 -0.94
CA ARG A 51 6.44 23.28 -1.42
C ARG A 51 5.83 24.36 -0.54
N GLU A 52 4.64 24.13 0.01
CA GLU A 52 3.92 25.08 0.85
C GLU A 52 4.48 25.20 2.27
N GLY A 53 5.16 24.15 2.76
CA GLY A 53 5.89 24.18 4.03
C GLY A 53 5.03 23.95 5.28
N ALA A 54 3.77 23.54 5.12
CA ALA A 54 2.87 23.16 6.21
C ALA A 54 3.09 21.69 6.60
N LEU A 55 3.65 21.45 7.80
CA LEU A 55 4.02 20.10 8.24
C LEU A 55 2.82 19.19 8.50
N ASP A 56 1.72 19.76 8.98
CA ASP A 56 0.45 19.06 9.17
C ASP A 56 -0.16 18.60 7.84
N HIS A 57 -0.12 19.47 6.83
CA HIS A 57 -0.53 19.13 5.47
C HIS A 57 0.37 18.02 4.89
N LEU A 58 1.70 18.18 4.96
CA LEU A 58 2.63 17.15 4.50
C LEU A 58 2.41 15.79 5.20
N ALA A 59 2.13 15.80 6.50
CA ALA A 59 1.86 14.57 7.25
C ALA A 59 0.55 13.89 6.81
N HIS A 60 -0.46 14.66 6.38
CA HIS A 60 -1.70 14.15 5.81
C HIS A 60 -1.41 13.41 4.49
N GLU A 61 -0.81 14.10 3.53
CA GLU A 61 -0.55 13.54 2.19
C GLU A 61 0.38 12.31 2.25
N LEU A 62 1.37 12.31 3.16
CA LEU A 62 2.20 11.13 3.39
C LEU A 62 1.40 9.93 3.93
N ALA A 63 0.38 10.18 4.75
CA ALA A 63 -0.50 9.13 5.25
C ALA A 63 -1.36 8.57 4.11
N ASP A 64 -1.85 9.43 3.20
CA ASP A 64 -2.68 9.01 2.07
C ASP A 64 -1.91 8.20 1.04
N VAL A 65 -0.65 8.58 0.72
CA VAL A 65 0.27 7.74 -0.07
C VAL A 65 0.39 6.34 0.54
N VAL A 66 0.59 6.24 1.86
CA VAL A 66 0.68 4.95 2.55
C VAL A 66 -0.64 4.18 2.44
N TYR A 67 -1.76 4.87 2.59
CA TYR A 67 -3.09 4.27 2.49
C TYR A 67 -3.35 3.68 1.11
N VAL A 68 -3.08 4.45 0.05
CA VAL A 68 -3.24 4.02 -1.34
C VAL A 68 -2.23 2.93 -1.69
N ALA A 69 -1.00 2.99 -1.20
CA ALA A 69 -0.02 1.91 -1.40
C ALA A 69 -0.49 0.57 -0.80
N TYR A 70 -0.99 0.59 0.44
CA TYR A 70 -1.56 -0.61 1.06
C TYR A 70 -2.83 -1.09 0.35
N GLY A 71 -3.71 -0.17 -0.09
CA GLY A 71 -4.90 -0.53 -0.86
C GLY A 71 -4.54 -1.21 -2.19
N THR A 72 -3.49 -0.73 -2.86
CA THR A 72 -3.00 -1.29 -4.12
C THR A 72 -2.42 -2.67 -3.87
N ALA A 73 -1.61 -2.83 -2.82
CA ALA A 73 -1.10 -4.14 -2.43
C ALA A 73 -2.23 -5.13 -2.11
N LEU A 74 -3.28 -4.71 -1.40
CA LEU A 74 -4.44 -5.56 -1.09
C LEU A 74 -5.22 -5.97 -2.35
N VAL A 75 -5.41 -5.07 -3.32
CA VAL A 75 -6.01 -5.41 -4.61
C VAL A 75 -5.22 -6.51 -5.30
N HIS A 76 -3.89 -6.48 -5.23
CA HIS A 76 -3.03 -7.52 -5.81
C HIS A 76 -2.78 -8.73 -4.89
N GLY A 77 -3.26 -8.71 -3.65
CA GLY A 77 -2.99 -9.76 -2.65
C GLY A 77 -1.52 -9.84 -2.22
N ILE A 78 -0.80 -8.72 -2.26
CA ILE A 78 0.60 -8.60 -1.88
C ILE A 78 0.70 -8.26 -0.39
N ASP A 79 1.49 -9.03 0.35
CA ASP A 79 1.89 -8.69 1.72
C ASP A 79 3.02 -7.65 1.70
N LEU A 80 2.62 -6.37 1.60
CA LEU A 80 3.56 -5.26 1.47
C LEU A 80 4.48 -5.13 2.68
N PHE A 81 3.99 -5.40 3.90
CA PHE A 81 4.82 -5.32 5.10
C PHE A 81 5.90 -6.40 5.12
N ARG A 82 5.56 -7.64 4.71
CA ARG A 82 6.56 -8.70 4.53
C ARG A 82 7.63 -8.30 3.52
N LEU A 83 7.25 -7.74 2.37
CA LEU A 83 8.21 -7.28 1.35
C LEU A 83 9.09 -6.15 1.88
N PHE A 84 8.50 -5.15 2.53
CA PHE A 84 9.23 -4.04 3.15
C PHE A 84 10.28 -4.54 4.16
N ARG A 85 9.92 -5.53 4.99
CA ARG A 85 10.85 -6.16 5.94
C ARG A 85 12.02 -6.86 5.24
N LEU A 86 11.78 -7.48 4.08
CA LEU A 86 12.84 -8.12 3.29
C LEU A 86 13.78 -7.08 2.66
N MET A 87 13.27 -5.93 2.22
CA MET A 87 14.09 -4.84 1.68
C MET A 87 14.97 -4.18 2.75
N GLY A 88 14.46 -4.06 3.98
CA GLY A 88 15.15 -3.42 5.10
C GLY A 88 16.27 -4.24 5.78
N GLY A 89 16.62 -5.43 5.27
CA GLY A 89 17.77 -6.17 5.77
C GLY A 89 17.62 -6.78 7.18
N CYS A 90 16.41 -7.08 7.64
CA CYS A 90 16.24 -8.00 8.77
C CYS A 90 16.46 -9.45 8.27
N SER A 91 17.72 -9.79 7.99
CA SER A 91 18.21 -11.14 7.74
C SER A 91 18.11 -11.99 9.02
N GLY A 92 16.90 -12.48 9.33
CA GLY A 92 16.72 -13.77 10.02
C GLY A 92 16.65 -14.88 8.98
N PRO A 93 17.01 -16.14 9.31
CA PRO A 93 17.44 -17.13 8.32
C PRO A 93 16.40 -17.32 7.21
N THR A 94 16.86 -17.09 5.99
CA THR A 94 16.11 -17.22 4.75
C THR A 94 15.84 -18.71 4.49
N GLU A 95 14.65 -19.18 4.85
CA GLU A 95 14.02 -20.29 4.13
C GLU A 95 12.82 -19.74 3.37
N TYR A 96 13.08 -19.34 2.12
CA TYR A 96 12.04 -19.27 1.10
C TYR A 96 12.28 -20.46 0.15
N SER A 97 11.79 -21.62 0.55
CA SER A 97 11.59 -22.78 -0.32
C SER A 97 10.14 -22.72 -0.80
N GLY A 98 9.93 -22.44 -2.08
CA GLY A 98 8.58 -22.28 -2.61
C GLY A 98 8.51 -21.98 -4.10
N VAL A 99 9.40 -22.59 -4.89
CA VAL A 99 9.17 -22.81 -6.33
C VAL A 99 9.67 -24.21 -6.68
N ARG A 100 8.79 -25.20 -6.47
CA ARG A 100 8.54 -26.33 -7.37
C ARG A 100 7.05 -26.66 -7.29
#